data_AF-G8B1S2-F1
#
_entry.id   AF-G8B1S2-F1
#
_cell.length_a   1.000
_cell.length_b   1.000
_cell.length_c   1.000
_cell.angle_alpha   90.00
_cell.angle_beta   90.00
_cell.angle_gamma   90.00
#
_symmetry.space_group_name_H-M   'P 1'
#
loop_
_entity.id
_entity.type
_entity.pdbx_description
1 polymer ?
#
loop_
_entity_poly.entity_id
_entity_poly.type
_entity_poly.pdbx_seq_one_letter_code
_entity_poly.pdbx_strand_id
1 'polypeptide(L)'
;MKTSALLLVAFGIFAFTELSTASLDKWFEECVKSYGHTEESVSKLPDLEKSCVIHICFMRDVGLINEDNSLNVNYLLERRKSHVPESKIYDAVRTCNAESIDTLAKTCEAVKCLMDLLHESDFNTQPNVTD
;
A
#
# COMPACT_ATOMS: atom_id res chain seq x y z
N MET A 1 -38.47 -3.13 31.66
CA MET A 1 -37.16 -2.59 31.25
C MET A 1 -36.86 -3.12 29.85
N LYS A 2 -37.05 -2.29 28.81
CA LYS A 2 -36.73 -2.61 27.40
C LYS A 2 -35.48 -1.83 26.96
N THR A 3 -34.50 -1.72 27.84
CA THR A 3 -33.12 -1.51 27.39
C THR A 3 -32.62 -2.88 26.96
N SER A 4 -32.07 -2.98 25.75
CA SER A 4 -30.71 -3.52 25.59
C SER A 4 -30.41 -4.13 24.23
N ALA A 5 -31.37 -4.48 23.36
CA ALA A 5 -31.00 -5.02 22.05
C ALA A 5 -30.38 -3.95 21.13
N LEU A 6 -31.05 -2.80 20.98
CA LEU A 6 -30.57 -1.67 20.17
C LEU A 6 -29.29 -1.03 20.74
N LEU A 7 -29.18 -0.96 22.07
CA LEU A 7 -27.97 -0.46 22.73
C LEU A 7 -26.79 -1.42 22.52
N LEU A 8 -26.99 -2.74 22.66
CA LEU A 8 -25.92 -3.72 22.43
C LEU A 8 -25.46 -3.75 20.98
N VAL A 9 -26.36 -3.56 20.01
CA VAL A 9 -25.99 -3.43 18.58
C VAL A 9 -25.20 -2.15 18.34
N ALA A 10 -25.61 -1.02 18.91
CA ALA A 10 -24.87 0.25 18.80
C ALA A 10 -23.49 0.17 19.47
N PHE A 11 -23.38 -0.43 20.65
CA PHE A 11 -22.10 -0.67 21.33
C PHE A 11 -21.22 -1.64 20.55
N GLY A 12 -21.80 -2.69 19.94
CA GLY A 12 -21.07 -3.63 19.09
C GLY A 12 -20.49 -2.97 17.84
N ILE A 13 -21.28 -2.11 17.16
CA ILE A 13 -20.82 -1.34 16.00
C ILE A 13 -19.73 -0.36 16.43
N PHE A 14 -19.94 0.37 17.53
CA PHE A 14 -18.99 1.37 18.02
C PHE A 14 -17.64 0.74 18.44
N ALA A 15 -17.67 -0.35 19.21
CA ALA A 15 -16.47 -1.07 19.62
C ALA A 15 -15.75 -1.73 18.42
N PHE A 16 -16.49 -2.21 17.43
CA PHE A 16 -15.89 -2.73 16.21
C PHE A 16 -15.22 -1.62 15.39
N THR A 17 -15.86 -0.45 15.27
CA THR A 17 -15.25 0.71 14.60
C THR A 17 -14.00 1.17 15.32
N GLU A 18 -14.02 1.35 16.66
CA GLU A 18 -12.84 1.78 17.42
C GLU A 18 -11.69 0.77 17.33
N LEU A 19 -11.99 -0.53 17.37
CA LEU A 19 -10.97 -1.57 17.22
C LEU A 19 -10.38 -1.56 15.80
N SER A 20 -11.21 -1.33 14.79
CA SER A 20 -10.76 -1.24 13.40
C SER A 20 -9.93 0.01 13.14
N THR A 21 -10.31 1.15 13.72
CA THR A 21 -9.54 2.41 13.59
C THR A 21 -8.22 2.29 14.31
N ALA A 22 -8.18 1.77 15.54
CA ALA A 22 -6.93 1.59 16.27
C ALA A 22 -5.96 0.63 15.56
N SER A 23 -6.49 -0.38 14.85
CA SER A 23 -5.67 -1.29 14.05
C SER A 23 -5.12 -0.62 12.79
N LEU A 24 -5.92 0.20 12.12
CA LEU A 24 -5.49 1.00 10.96
C LEU A 24 -4.46 2.06 11.35
N ASP A 25 -4.65 2.74 12.48
CA ASP A 25 -3.74 3.76 12.99
C ASP A 25 -2.38 3.15 13.32
N LYS A 26 -2.37 1.99 14.00
CA LYS A 26 -1.13 1.28 14.32
C LYS A 26 -0.39 0.80 13.07
N TRP A 27 -1.13 0.21 12.12
CA TRP A 27 -0.58 -0.22 10.84
C TRP A 27 0.05 0.96 10.06
N PHE A 28 -0.65 2.08 10.01
CA PHE A 28 -0.18 3.29 9.34
C PHE A 28 1.06 3.85 10.06
N GLU A 29 1.05 3.93 11.39
CA GLU A 29 2.18 4.41 12.20
C GLU A 29 3.44 3.56 11.94
N GLU A 30 3.33 2.23 11.97
CA GLU A 30 4.45 1.32 11.73
C GLU A 30 5.04 1.50 10.33
N CYS A 31 4.18 1.66 9.32
CA CYS A 31 4.61 1.93 7.95
C CYS A 31 5.37 3.27 7.83
N VAL A 32 4.80 4.39 8.28
CA VAL A 32 5.41 5.71 8.08
C VAL A 32 6.70 5.86 8.89
N LYS A 33 6.79 5.18 10.05
CA LYS A 33 8.00 5.12 10.86
C LYS A 33 9.16 4.43 10.14
N SER A 34 8.89 3.46 9.26
CA SER A 34 9.93 2.83 8.43
C SER A 34 10.58 3.81 7.45
N TYR A 35 9.92 4.93 7.14
CA TYR A 35 10.45 6.03 6.34
C TYR A 35 10.98 7.20 7.19
N GLY A 36 11.10 7.02 8.51
CA GLY A 36 11.56 8.07 9.42
C GLY A 36 10.52 9.16 9.71
N HIS A 37 9.25 8.90 9.42
CA HIS A 37 8.15 9.83 9.67
C HIS A 37 7.35 9.46 10.93
N THR A 38 6.68 10.45 11.51
CA THR A 38 5.60 10.26 12.49
C THR A 38 4.25 10.58 11.85
N GLU A 39 3.16 10.09 12.45
CA GLU A 39 1.80 10.45 12.03
C GLU A 39 1.60 11.98 11.99
N GLU A 40 2.11 12.70 13.00
CA GLU A 40 2.07 14.15 13.06
C GLU A 40 2.87 14.83 11.93
N SER A 41 3.99 14.23 11.51
CA SER A 41 4.75 14.76 10.37
C SER A 41 4.01 14.55 9.04
N VAL A 42 3.31 13.41 8.90
CA VAL A 42 2.52 13.09 7.71
C VAL A 42 1.23 13.93 7.66
N SER A 43 0.63 14.22 8.81
CA SER A 43 -0.57 15.07 8.88
C SER A 43 -0.32 16.51 8.39
N LYS A 44 0.95 16.95 8.38
CA LYS A 44 1.40 18.24 7.85
C LYS A 44 1.71 18.24 6.35
N LEU A 45 1.73 17.07 5.71
CA LEU A 45 1.94 16.97 4.26
C LEU A 45 0.71 17.49 3.48
N PRO A 46 0.89 17.91 2.22
CA PRO A 46 -0.22 18.14 1.29
C PRO A 46 -1.12 16.90 1.17
N ASP A 47 -2.42 17.10 0.93
CA ASP A 47 -3.39 15.99 0.88
C ASP A 47 -3.05 14.93 -0.19
N LEU A 48 -2.48 15.38 -1.31
CA LEU A 48 -2.01 14.52 -2.39
C LEU A 48 -0.87 13.60 -1.92
N GLU A 49 0.04 14.12 -1.10
CA GLU A 49 1.14 13.33 -0.52
C GLU A 49 0.62 12.39 0.56
N LYS A 50 -0.32 12.83 1.43
CA LYS A 50 -0.98 11.96 2.41
C LYS A 50 -1.65 10.75 1.78
N SER A 51 -2.41 10.97 0.71
CA SER A 51 -3.04 9.87 -0.04
C SER A 51 -1.98 8.91 -0.58
N CYS A 52 -0.84 9.43 -1.01
CA CYS A 52 0.27 8.62 -1.47
C CYS A 52 0.89 7.77 -0.36
N VAL A 53 1.06 8.33 0.84
CA VAL A 53 1.55 7.59 2.02
C VAL A 53 0.67 6.37 2.29
N ILE A 54 -0.65 6.56 2.27
CA ILE A 54 -1.61 5.46 2.47
C ILE A 54 -1.41 4.37 1.41
N HIS A 55 -1.27 4.75 0.13
CA HIS A 55 -1.02 3.78 -0.94
C HIS A 55 0.32 3.05 -0.77
N ILE A 56 1.38 3.75 -0.37
CA ILE A 56 2.70 3.16 -0.10
C ILE A 56 2.59 2.12 1.02
N CYS A 57 1.92 2.47 2.11
CA CYS A 57 1.70 1.55 3.22
C CYS A 57 0.91 0.32 2.78
N PHE A 58 -0.12 0.51 1.96
CA PHE A 58 -0.86 -0.61 1.38
C PHE A 58 0.02 -1.47 0.46
N MET A 59 0.85 -0.87 -0.38
CA MET A 59 1.77 -1.59 -1.27
C MET A 59 2.85 -2.36 -0.50
N ARG A 60 3.28 -1.85 0.66
CA ARG A 60 4.15 -2.58 1.58
C ARG A 60 3.44 -3.78 2.20
N ASP A 61 2.21 -3.59 2.67
CA ASP A 61 1.42 -4.66 3.30
C ASP A 61 1.14 -5.84 2.34
N VAL A 62 0.85 -5.53 1.07
CA VAL A 62 0.65 -6.58 0.06
C VAL A 62 1.95 -7.19 -0.47
N GLY A 63 3.12 -6.64 -0.10
CA GLY A 63 4.44 -7.18 -0.45
C GLY A 63 5.04 -6.67 -1.76
N LEU A 64 4.48 -5.61 -2.36
CA LEU A 64 5.08 -4.91 -3.50
C LEU A 64 6.27 -4.04 -3.06
N ILE A 65 6.24 -3.52 -1.84
CA ILE A 65 7.37 -2.82 -1.22
C ILE A 65 7.88 -3.68 -0.06
N ASN A 66 9.18 -3.96 -0.05
CA ASN A 66 9.82 -4.77 0.98
C ASN A 66 9.96 -4.01 2.30
N GLU A 67 10.32 -4.73 3.36
CA GLU A 67 10.48 -4.13 4.68
C GLU A 67 11.60 -3.08 4.76
N ASP A 68 12.60 -3.20 3.89
CA ASP A 68 13.74 -2.29 3.75
C ASP A 68 13.45 -1.08 2.85
N ASN A 69 12.18 -0.89 2.45
CA ASN A 69 11.74 0.13 1.50
C ASN A 69 12.40 -0.01 0.11
N SER A 70 12.68 -1.24 -0.33
CA SER A 70 12.99 -1.53 -1.73
C SER A 70 11.76 -2.01 -2.49
N LEU A 71 11.73 -1.80 -3.81
CA LEU A 71 10.67 -2.36 -4.66
C LEU A 71 10.86 -3.88 -4.81
N ASN A 72 9.81 -4.65 -4.56
CA ASN A 72 9.79 -6.08 -4.83
C ASN A 72 9.44 -6.34 -6.31
N VAL A 73 10.44 -6.34 -7.18
CA VAL A 73 10.22 -6.60 -8.62
C VAL A 73 9.66 -8.00 -8.87
N ASN A 74 10.02 -8.99 -8.04
CA ASN A 74 9.51 -10.35 -8.16
C ASN A 74 7.99 -10.42 -7.99
N TYR A 75 7.43 -9.62 -7.07
CA TYR A 75 5.99 -9.49 -6.91
C TYR A 75 5.28 -9.11 -8.23
N LEU A 76 5.84 -8.14 -8.97
CA LEU A 76 5.30 -7.72 -10.27
C LEU A 76 5.46 -8.82 -11.32
N LEU A 77 6.60 -9.52 -11.33
CA LEU A 77 6.88 -10.59 -12.28
C LEU A 77 5.98 -11.81 -12.07
N GLU A 78 5.65 -12.17 -10.84
CA GLU A 78 4.77 -13.29 -10.49
C GLU A 78 3.31 -13.00 -10.82
N ARG A 79 2.87 -11.75 -10.65
CA ARG A 79 1.49 -11.33 -10.91
C ARG A 79 1.21 -10.98 -12.36
N ARG A 80 2.24 -10.77 -13.19
CA ARG A 80 2.03 -10.42 -14.61
C ARG A 80 1.29 -11.55 -15.33
N LYS A 81 0.44 -11.19 -16.28
CA LYS A 81 -0.14 -12.18 -17.21
C LYS A 81 0.95 -12.74 -18.12
N SER A 82 0.80 -14.00 -18.53
CA SER A 82 1.80 -14.69 -19.36
C SER A 82 2.14 -13.99 -20.68
N HIS A 83 1.23 -13.20 -21.24
CA HIS A 83 1.46 -12.44 -22.47
C HIS A 83 2.19 -11.11 -22.25
N VAL A 84 2.36 -10.68 -20.99
CA VAL A 84 3.11 -9.47 -20.64
C VAL A 84 4.59 -9.84 -20.54
N PRO A 85 5.46 -9.25 -21.37
CA PRO A 85 6.87 -9.59 -21.35
C PRO A 85 7.55 -9.05 -20.09
N GLU A 86 8.52 -9.79 -19.56
CA GLU A 86 9.32 -9.36 -18.39
C GLU A 86 10.01 -8.03 -18.63
N SER A 87 10.49 -7.79 -19.86
CA SER A 87 11.16 -6.55 -20.23
C SER A 87 10.29 -5.32 -19.98
N LYS A 88 8.96 -5.42 -20.16
CA LYS A 88 8.04 -4.32 -19.85
C LYS A 88 8.10 -3.94 -18.36
N ILE A 89 8.19 -4.92 -17.46
CA ILE A 89 8.30 -4.68 -16.02
C ILE A 89 9.64 -4.00 -15.71
N TYR A 90 10.75 -4.57 -16.19
CA TYR A 90 12.08 -4.00 -15.94
C TYR A 90 12.27 -2.59 -16.54
N ASP A 91 11.73 -2.35 -17.74
CA ASP A 91 11.78 -1.03 -18.38
C ASP A 91 10.93 -0.01 -17.63
N ALA A 92 9.77 -0.40 -17.09
CA ALA A 92 8.96 0.46 -16.24
C ALA A 92 9.68 0.80 -14.92
N VAL A 93 10.27 -0.19 -14.24
CA VAL A 93 11.05 0.02 -13.01
C VAL A 93 12.19 1.00 -13.24
N ARG A 94 12.93 0.85 -14.34
CA ARG A 94 14.02 1.77 -14.71
C ARG A 94 13.52 3.16 -15.05
N THR A 95 12.46 3.25 -15.86
CA THR A 95 11.87 4.53 -16.30
C THR A 95 11.33 5.34 -15.12
N CYS A 96 10.75 4.65 -14.14
CA CYS A 96 10.21 5.26 -12.93
C CYS A 96 11.24 5.47 -11.81
N ASN A 97 12.52 5.19 -12.07
CA ASN A 97 13.59 5.25 -11.08
C ASN A 97 13.25 4.48 -9.78
N ALA A 98 12.54 3.36 -9.93
CA ALA A 98 12.00 2.59 -8.81
C ALA A 98 13.00 1.56 -8.23
N GLU A 99 14.24 1.56 -8.72
CA GLU A 99 15.35 0.75 -8.22
C GLU A 99 15.82 1.22 -6.82
N SER A 100 15.52 2.48 -6.45
CA SER A 100 15.84 3.05 -5.13
C SER A 100 14.70 3.98 -4.67
N ILE A 101 13.90 3.50 -3.71
CA ILE A 101 12.75 4.21 -3.13
C ILE A 101 12.97 4.46 -1.62
N ASP A 102 14.12 5.07 -1.30
CA ASP A 102 14.64 5.31 0.06
C ASP A 102 13.91 6.39 0.86
N THR A 103 13.06 7.19 0.20
CA THR A 103 12.30 8.27 0.83
C THR A 103 10.84 8.22 0.39
N LEU A 104 9.93 8.65 1.27
CA LEU A 104 8.50 8.65 1.00
C LEU A 104 8.12 9.40 -0.29
N ALA A 105 8.78 10.52 -0.57
CA ALA A 105 8.57 11.30 -1.78
C ALA A 105 8.98 10.53 -3.04
N LYS A 106 10.18 9.93 -3.06
CA LYS A 106 10.62 9.11 -4.20
C LYS A 106 9.76 7.87 -4.38
N THR A 107 9.39 7.21 -3.29
CA THR A 107 8.47 6.07 -3.34
C THR A 107 7.14 6.49 -3.98
N CYS A 108 6.61 7.65 -3.59
CA CYS A 108 5.38 8.17 -4.15
C CYS A 108 5.47 8.43 -5.66
N GLU A 109 6.53 9.10 -6.10
CA GLU A 109 6.79 9.38 -7.51
C GLU A 109 6.96 8.08 -8.32
N ALA A 110 7.74 7.13 -7.79
CA ALA A 110 7.99 5.85 -8.42
C ALA A 110 6.71 5.01 -8.55
N VAL A 111 5.93 4.90 -7.47
CA VAL A 111 4.65 4.16 -7.45
C VAL A 111 3.67 4.75 -8.45
N LYS A 112 3.51 6.08 -8.45
CA LYS A 112 2.62 6.76 -9.38
C LYS A 112 3.03 6.49 -10.83
N CYS A 113 4.32 6.64 -11.14
CA CYS A 113 4.84 6.35 -12.47
C CYS A 113 4.62 4.88 -12.87
N LEU A 114 4.81 3.93 -11.94
CA LEU A 114 4.57 2.51 -12.22
C LEU A 114 3.10 2.25 -12.52
N MET A 115 2.16 2.86 -11.80
CA MET A 115 0.73 2.76 -12.08
C MET A 115 0.35 3.36 -13.44
N ASP A 116 1.06 4.40 -13.90
CA ASP A 116 0.84 5.01 -15.22
C ASP A 116 1.40 4.15 -16.36
N LEU A 117 2.49 3.40 -16.13
CA LEU A 117 3.13 2.54 -17.15
C LEU A 117 2.62 1.10 -17.18
N LEU A 118 2.20 0.58 -16.02
CA LEU A 118 1.77 -0.79 -15.83
C LEU A 118 0.27 -0.80 -15.52
N HIS A 119 -0.54 -1.17 -16.50
CA HIS A 119 -1.98 -1.15 -16.36
C HIS A 119 -2.46 -2.36 -15.55
N GLU A 120 -3.53 -2.21 -14.79
CA GLU A 120 -4.13 -3.33 -14.04
C GLU A 120 -4.46 -4.53 -14.94
N SER A 121 -4.82 -4.28 -16.21
CA SER A 121 -5.07 -5.32 -17.20
C SER A 121 -3.86 -6.19 -17.53
N ASP A 122 -2.63 -5.73 -17.25
CA ASP A 122 -1.38 -6.46 -17.39
C ASP A 122 -1.18 -7.52 -16.29
N PHE A 123 -1.94 -7.45 -15.18
CA PHE A 123 -1.77 -8.31 -14.02
C PHE A 123 -2.98 -9.21 -13.75
N ASN A 124 -2.73 -10.31 -13.06
CA ASN A 124 -3.77 -11.17 -12.52
C ASN A 124 -4.36 -10.55 -11.25
N THR A 125 -5.68 -10.60 -11.12
CA THR A 125 -6.40 -10.14 -9.91
C THR A 125 -6.25 -11.11 -8.73
N GLN A 126 -5.76 -12.34 -8.98
CA GLN A 126 -5.44 -13.33 -7.96
C GLN A 126 -3.99 -13.81 -8.11
N PRO A 127 -3.29 -14.10 -7.00
CA PRO A 127 -1.96 -14.69 -7.07
C PRO A 127 -2.02 -15.99 -7.87
N ASN A 128 -1.05 -16.18 -8.76
CA ASN A 128 -0.94 -17.41 -9.53
C ASN A 128 -0.35 -18.48 -8.58
N VAL A 129 -1.21 -19.10 -7.77
CA VAL A 129 -0.82 -20.21 -6.90
C VAL A 129 -0.64 -21.43 -7.81
N THR A 130 0.57 -21.64 -8.31
CA THR A 130 0.96 -22.94 -8.86
C THR A 130 1.17 -23.89 -7.69
N ASP A 131 0.32 -24.92 -7.61
CA ASP A 131 0.48 -26.09 -6.73
C ASP A 131 1.84 -26.80 -6.92
#